data_AF-A0AAD6SEB3-F1
#
_entry.id   AF-A0AAD6SEB3-F1
#
_cell.length_a   1.000
_cell.length_b   1.000
_cell.length_c   1.000
_cell.angle_alpha   90.00
_cell.angle_beta   90.00
_cell.angle_gamma   90.00
#
_symmetry.space_group_name_H-M   'P 1'
#
loop_
_entity.id
_entity.type
_entity.pdbx_description
1 polymer ?
#
loop_
_entity_poly.entity_id
_entity_poly.type
_entity_poly.pdbx_seq_one_letter_code
_entity_poly.pdbx_strand_id
1 'polypeptide(L)'
;MWDKEQMKARANTTKDKSPCEERWKNLSDDASKKMWAIYDETGVFICLCRHGFVLMVADMVRSGELSKYPLAMSAELMESLVETLALGMISPNFSCLVGTFHGHAHNRLCQLVFLATYALGLGLEDLEGCERLFSKLNANAGSVRYTSVFHRLQALTTYFEHFDTHKTYANLSKFLVDNYWQALGVLRTKPALHSAMSAASIDNVDVVPTSLEEEFKFLKSLVVEAEEDSLQMEYYQRLVNLFF
;
A
#
# COMPACT_ATOMS: atom_id res chain seq x y z
N MET A 1 13.18 1.20 -19.20
CA MET A 1 12.94 2.13 -18.07
C MET A 1 11.43 2.36 -17.87
N TRP A 2 10.88 1.95 -16.72
CA TRP A 2 9.43 1.88 -16.47
C TRP A 2 8.82 3.28 -16.26
N ASP A 3 8.04 3.70 -17.24
CA ASP A 3 7.45 5.03 -17.33
C ASP A 3 6.13 5.09 -16.52
N LYS A 4 5.88 6.22 -15.84
CA LYS A 4 4.60 6.49 -15.18
C LYS A 4 3.43 6.40 -16.16
N GLU A 5 3.67 6.70 -17.44
CA GLU A 5 2.71 6.48 -18.53
C GLU A 5 2.38 5.00 -18.72
N GLN A 6 3.34 4.08 -18.53
CA GLN A 6 3.07 2.63 -18.60
C GLN A 6 2.21 2.16 -17.43
N MET A 7 2.43 2.66 -16.21
CA MET A 7 1.55 2.36 -15.06
C MET A 7 0.13 2.88 -15.28
N LYS A 8 0.00 4.13 -15.74
CA LYS A 8 -1.31 4.73 -16.07
C LYS A 8 -2.00 4.00 -17.21
N ALA A 9 -1.26 3.60 -18.25
CA ALA A 9 -1.79 2.81 -19.35
C ALA A 9 -2.35 1.48 -18.85
N ARG A 10 -1.63 0.77 -17.98
CA ARG A 10 -2.09 -0.49 -17.41
C ARG A 10 -3.34 -0.31 -16.55
N ALA A 11 -3.35 0.67 -15.65
CA ALA A 11 -4.52 1.00 -14.83
C ALA A 11 -5.73 1.42 -15.67
N ASN A 12 -5.52 2.14 -16.78
CA ASN A 12 -6.58 2.50 -17.72
C ASN A 12 -7.08 1.32 -18.57
N THR A 13 -6.28 0.27 -18.74
CA THR A 13 -6.70 -0.96 -19.43
C THR A 13 -7.43 -1.95 -18.51
N THR A 14 -7.51 -1.69 -17.21
CA THR A 14 -8.28 -2.43 -16.21
C THR A 14 -9.60 -1.72 -15.90
N LYS A 15 -10.36 -1.31 -16.94
CA LYS A 15 -11.73 -0.78 -16.76
C LYS A 15 -12.71 -1.83 -16.21
N ASP A 16 -12.35 -3.10 -16.29
CA ASP A 16 -13.09 -4.19 -15.67
C ASP A 16 -12.87 -4.21 -14.16
N LYS A 17 -13.91 -4.57 -13.41
CA LYS A 17 -13.81 -4.74 -11.95
C LYS A 17 -12.64 -5.65 -11.61
N SER A 18 -11.78 -5.19 -10.71
CA SER A 18 -10.65 -5.99 -10.25
C SER A 18 -11.16 -7.24 -9.54
N PRO A 19 -10.69 -8.45 -9.90
CA PRO A 19 -11.08 -9.68 -9.20
C PRO A 19 -10.64 -9.68 -7.72
N CYS A 20 -9.79 -8.72 -7.32
CA CYS A 20 -9.41 -8.53 -5.92
C CYS A 20 -10.53 -7.93 -5.07
N GLU A 21 -11.41 -7.10 -5.65
CA GLU A 21 -12.47 -6.41 -4.89
C GLU A 21 -13.45 -7.42 -4.27
N GLU A 22 -13.87 -8.41 -5.05
CA GLU A 22 -14.80 -9.47 -4.59
C GLU A 22 -14.16 -10.47 -3.62
N ARG A 23 -12.83 -10.61 -3.67
CA ARG A 23 -12.05 -11.54 -2.83
C ARG A 23 -11.52 -10.89 -1.56
N TRP A 24 -11.57 -9.56 -1.46
CA TRP A 24 -11.11 -8.85 -0.28
C TRP A 24 -12.03 -9.15 0.91
N LYS A 25 -11.43 -9.62 2.01
CA LYS A 25 -12.11 -9.87 3.28
C LYS A 25 -11.28 -9.25 4.40
N ASN A 26 -11.93 -8.46 5.25
CA ASN A 26 -11.31 -7.97 6.48
C ASN A 26 -10.96 -9.13 7.41
N LEU A 27 -9.79 -9.06 8.05
CA LEU A 27 -9.28 -10.13 8.92
C LEU A 27 -10.19 -10.45 10.12
N SER A 28 -11.11 -9.55 10.53
CA SER A 28 -11.93 -9.71 11.74
C SER A 28 -13.35 -9.14 11.63
N ASP A 29 -14.08 -9.55 10.59
CA ASP A 29 -15.41 -9.02 10.27
C ASP A 29 -16.44 -9.17 11.43
N ASP A 30 -16.36 -10.24 12.23
CA ASP A 30 -17.31 -10.51 13.32
C ASP A 30 -17.05 -9.72 14.62
N ALA A 31 -15.78 -9.45 14.95
CA ALA A 31 -15.44 -8.59 16.09
C ALA A 31 -15.74 -7.11 15.78
N SER A 32 -15.50 -6.70 14.53
CA SER A 32 -15.76 -5.36 14.03
C SER A 32 -17.26 -5.02 14.04
N LYS A 33 -18.12 -5.97 13.65
CA LYS A 33 -19.59 -5.82 13.70
C LYS A 33 -20.12 -5.52 15.11
N LYS A 34 -19.56 -6.16 16.14
CA LYS A 34 -19.97 -5.88 17.54
C LYS A 34 -19.53 -4.49 17.98
N MET A 35 -18.35 -4.04 17.57
CA MET A 35 -17.86 -2.70 17.88
C MET A 35 -18.74 -1.61 17.26
N TRP A 36 -19.17 -1.78 15.99
CA TRP A 36 -20.03 -0.82 15.29
C TRP A 36 -21.41 -0.66 15.91
N ALA A 37 -21.89 -1.66 16.63
CA ALA A 37 -23.17 -1.62 17.33
C ALA A 37 -23.11 -0.88 18.68
N ILE A 38 -21.91 -0.65 19.22
CA ILE A 38 -21.70 -0.09 20.57
C ILE A 38 -21.20 1.36 20.51
N TYR A 39 -20.35 1.70 19.54
CA TYR A 39 -19.69 3.01 19.47
C TYR A 39 -20.08 3.77 18.19
N ASP A 40 -20.29 5.08 18.32
CA ASP A 40 -20.51 5.98 17.19
C ASP A 40 -19.23 6.15 16.36
N GLU A 41 -18.13 6.49 17.02
CA GLU A 41 -16.79 6.49 16.42
C GLU A 41 -16.08 5.16 16.69
N THR A 42 -15.78 4.45 15.61
CA THR A 42 -15.20 3.11 15.61
C THR A 42 -13.69 3.11 15.44
N GLY A 43 -13.12 4.27 15.09
CA GLY A 43 -11.69 4.49 14.95
C GLY A 43 -11.37 5.80 14.24
N VAL A 44 -10.14 5.90 13.75
CA VAL A 44 -9.68 7.01 12.90
C VAL A 44 -9.01 6.46 11.65
N PHE A 45 -9.24 7.12 10.53
CA PHE A 45 -8.48 6.95 9.30
C PHE A 45 -7.48 8.11 9.20
N ILE A 46 -6.22 7.82 8.90
CA ILE A 46 -5.14 8.80 8.91
C ILE A 46 -4.46 8.88 7.53
N CYS A 47 -3.96 10.06 7.19
CA CYS A 47 -3.05 10.27 6.08
C CYS A 47 -1.75 10.85 6.61
N LEU A 48 -0.63 10.24 6.22
CA LEU A 48 0.72 10.67 6.58
C LEU A 48 1.50 11.10 5.33
N CYS A 49 2.43 12.02 5.50
CA CYS A 49 3.45 12.23 4.48
C CYS A 49 4.53 11.14 4.55
N ARG A 50 5.37 11.04 3.52
CA ARG A 50 6.53 10.11 3.49
C ARG A 50 7.53 10.28 4.63
N HIS A 51 7.50 11.40 5.34
CA HIS A 51 8.36 11.66 6.49
C HIS A 51 7.70 11.31 7.82
N GLY A 52 6.45 10.83 7.79
CA GLY A 52 5.69 10.39 8.97
C GLY A 52 4.87 11.48 9.67
N PHE A 53 4.76 12.69 9.10
CA PHE A 53 3.90 13.75 9.65
C PHE A 53 2.44 13.45 9.35
N VAL A 54 1.57 13.74 10.31
CA VAL A 54 0.13 13.60 10.15
C VAL A 54 -0.40 14.75 9.30
N LEU A 55 -0.93 14.42 8.13
CA LEU A 55 -1.50 15.40 7.20
C LEU A 55 -3.00 15.57 7.44
N MET A 56 -3.71 14.47 7.63
CA MET A 56 -5.15 14.47 7.85
C MET A 56 -5.58 13.31 8.75
N VAL A 57 -6.68 13.52 9.46
CA VAL A 57 -7.34 12.50 10.29
C VAL A 57 -8.85 12.62 10.05
N ALA A 58 -9.51 11.49 9.85
CA ALA A 58 -10.96 11.40 9.69
C ALA A 58 -11.53 10.37 10.66
N ASP A 59 -12.67 10.68 11.26
CA ASP A 59 -13.37 9.73 12.12
C ASP A 59 -14.01 8.61 11.30
N MET A 60 -13.74 7.37 11.71
CA MET A 60 -14.53 6.24 11.24
C MET A 60 -15.82 6.20 12.05
N VAL A 61 -16.93 6.56 11.41
CA VAL A 61 -18.25 6.62 12.07
C VAL A 61 -19.01 5.36 11.70
N ARG A 62 -19.29 4.52 12.71
CA ARG A 62 -20.02 3.24 12.60
C ARG A 62 -19.60 2.40 11.38
N SER A 63 -18.30 2.39 11.09
CA SER A 63 -17.74 1.71 9.91
C SER A 63 -16.32 1.24 10.15
N GLY A 64 -15.84 0.33 9.29
CA GLY A 64 -14.42 -0.01 9.22
C GLY A 64 -13.68 0.89 8.23
N GLU A 65 -12.56 0.38 7.73
CA GLU A 65 -11.76 1.00 6.68
C GLU A 65 -12.50 0.92 5.34
N LEU A 66 -13.31 1.96 5.06
CA LEU A 66 -14.03 2.09 3.80
C LEU A 66 -13.24 2.93 2.80
N SER A 67 -13.35 2.61 1.51
CA SER A 67 -12.71 3.35 0.40
C SER A 67 -13.08 4.83 0.33
N LYS A 68 -14.22 5.24 0.93
CA LYS A 68 -14.62 6.66 1.02
C LYS A 68 -13.58 7.54 1.74
N TYR A 69 -12.86 7.00 2.73
CA TYR A 69 -11.88 7.77 3.51
C TYR A 69 -10.67 8.19 2.69
N PRO A 70 -9.92 7.26 2.05
CA PRO A 70 -8.79 7.66 1.21
C PRO A 70 -9.23 8.52 0.02
N LEU A 71 -10.42 8.31 -0.55
CA LEU A 71 -10.94 9.15 -1.63
C LEU A 71 -11.22 10.59 -1.18
N ALA A 72 -11.92 10.76 -0.05
CA ALA A 72 -12.21 12.08 0.51
C ALA A 72 -10.93 12.83 0.92
N MET A 73 -10.01 12.14 1.59
CA MET A 73 -8.71 12.74 1.94
C MET A 73 -7.89 13.11 0.71
N SER A 74 -7.89 12.29 -0.34
CA SER A 74 -7.17 12.61 -1.58
C SER A 74 -7.75 13.85 -2.25
N ALA A 75 -9.09 13.97 -2.30
CA ALA A 75 -9.75 15.15 -2.84
C ALA A 75 -9.39 16.40 -2.05
N GLU A 76 -9.48 16.33 -0.72
CA GLU A 76 -9.12 17.46 0.17
C GLU A 76 -7.65 17.87 0.03
N LEU A 77 -6.74 16.90 -0.06
CA LEU A 77 -5.31 17.17 -0.26
C LEU A 77 -5.04 17.83 -1.62
N MET A 78 -5.75 17.41 -2.67
CA MET A 78 -5.63 18.02 -4.00
C MET A 78 -6.14 19.47 -4.02
N GLU A 79 -7.15 19.80 -3.22
CA GLU A 79 -7.66 21.17 -3.09
C GLU A 79 -6.79 22.04 -2.19
N SER A 80 -6.27 21.48 -1.09
CA SER A 80 -5.53 22.21 -0.06
C SER A 80 -4.05 22.42 -0.39
N LEU A 81 -3.41 21.50 -1.12
CA LEU A 81 -1.99 21.60 -1.46
C LEU A 81 -1.81 22.31 -2.80
N VAL A 82 -1.67 23.64 -2.74
CA VAL A 82 -1.24 24.47 -3.88
C VAL A 82 0.16 24.01 -4.36
N GLU A 83 0.40 24.05 -5.68
CA GLU A 83 1.57 23.61 -6.50
C GLU A 83 2.97 23.51 -5.84
N THR A 84 3.23 24.21 -4.74
CA THR A 84 4.55 24.38 -4.11
C THR A 84 4.97 23.25 -3.15
N LEU A 85 4.05 22.41 -2.65
CA LEU A 85 4.40 21.22 -1.85
C LEU A 85 4.59 19.95 -2.72
N ALA A 86 4.82 20.15 -4.02
CA ALA A 86 4.92 19.10 -5.03
C ALA A 86 6.36 18.59 -5.28
N LEU A 87 7.27 18.67 -4.30
CA LEU A 87 8.49 17.84 -4.31
C LEU A 87 8.15 16.41 -3.84
N GLY A 88 7.26 15.75 -4.59
CA GLY A 88 7.13 14.28 -4.61
C GLY A 88 5.75 13.69 -4.37
N MET A 89 4.73 14.45 -3.92
CA MET A 89 3.46 13.83 -3.50
C MET A 89 2.24 14.15 -4.36
N ILE A 90 2.06 15.36 -4.91
CA ILE A 90 0.82 15.69 -5.63
C ILE A 90 1.13 16.58 -6.83
N SER A 91 0.99 15.99 -8.01
CA SER A 91 0.96 16.57 -9.35
C SER A 91 -0.31 15.98 -10.00
N PRO A 92 -0.75 16.33 -11.23
CA PRO A 92 -1.77 15.57 -12.01
C PRO A 92 -1.44 14.07 -12.27
N ASN A 93 -0.56 13.49 -11.45
CA ASN A 93 0.10 12.20 -11.46
C ASN A 93 -0.12 11.46 -10.13
N PHE A 94 -1.31 11.56 -9.54
CA PHE A 94 -1.69 10.75 -8.38
C PHE A 94 -1.87 9.28 -8.82
N SER A 95 -1.16 8.37 -8.16
CA SER A 95 -1.28 6.93 -8.37
C SER A 95 -1.51 6.25 -7.03
N CYS A 96 -2.57 5.45 -6.93
CA CYS A 96 -2.75 4.55 -5.80
C CYS A 96 -1.75 3.41 -5.87
N LEU A 97 -1.14 3.07 -4.74
CA LEU A 97 -0.15 2.02 -4.62
C LEU A 97 -0.52 1.11 -3.46
N VAL A 98 -0.08 -0.14 -3.53
CA VAL A 98 -0.21 -1.12 -2.46
C VAL A 98 1.17 -1.35 -1.87
N GLY A 99 1.30 -1.18 -0.55
CA GLY A 99 2.53 -1.48 0.18
C GLY A 99 2.97 -2.93 -0.01
N THR A 100 4.27 -3.19 0.08
CA THR A 100 4.84 -4.52 -0.23
C THR A 100 4.23 -5.63 0.63
N PHE A 101 3.92 -5.35 1.89
CA PHE A 101 3.28 -6.30 2.80
C PHE A 101 1.87 -6.69 2.35
N HIS A 102 1.06 -5.70 1.99
CA HIS A 102 -0.32 -5.89 1.54
C HIS A 102 -0.41 -6.43 0.11
N GLY A 103 0.64 -6.25 -0.70
CA GLY A 103 0.70 -6.69 -2.09
C GLY A 103 0.36 -8.16 -2.30
N HIS A 104 0.81 -9.03 -1.39
CA HIS A 104 0.56 -10.47 -1.46
C HIS A 104 -0.90 -10.86 -1.27
N ALA A 105 -1.74 -10.00 -0.68
CA ALA A 105 -3.18 -10.22 -0.58
C ALA A 105 -3.91 -9.97 -1.91
N HIS A 106 -3.25 -9.35 -2.88
CA HIS A 106 -3.80 -9.11 -4.22
C HIS A 106 -3.34 -10.16 -5.22
N ASN A 107 -4.15 -10.39 -6.25
CA ASN A 107 -3.75 -11.23 -7.37
C ASN A 107 -2.54 -10.63 -8.13
N ARG A 108 -1.85 -11.47 -8.91
CA ARG A 108 -0.62 -11.06 -9.60
C ARG A 108 -0.83 -9.90 -10.58
N LEU A 109 -1.94 -9.88 -11.31
CA LEU A 109 -2.28 -8.76 -12.21
C LEU A 109 -2.36 -7.42 -11.46
N CYS A 110 -3.00 -7.39 -10.30
CA CYS A 110 -3.09 -6.20 -9.46
C CYS A 110 -1.70 -5.80 -8.90
N GLN A 111 -0.88 -6.77 -8.49
CA GLN A 111 0.49 -6.51 -8.06
C GLN A 111 1.34 -5.88 -9.17
N LEU A 112 1.24 -6.37 -10.41
CA LEU A 112 2.00 -5.85 -11.56
C LEU A 112 1.67 -4.39 -11.93
N VAL A 113 0.54 -3.87 -11.43
CA VAL A 113 0.09 -2.49 -11.69
C VAL A 113 0.31 -1.59 -10.48
N PHE A 114 -0.02 -2.07 -9.28
CA PHE A 114 -0.12 -1.22 -8.09
C PHE A 114 0.90 -1.52 -7.00
N LEU A 115 1.68 -2.60 -7.09
CA LEU A 115 2.67 -2.93 -6.05
C LEU A 115 3.76 -1.85 -5.99
N ALA A 116 3.97 -1.30 -4.80
CA ALA A 116 4.97 -0.26 -4.53
C ALA A 116 6.38 -0.63 -5.01
N THR A 117 6.76 -1.91 -4.92
CA THR A 117 8.06 -2.42 -5.37
C THR A 117 8.35 -2.12 -6.85
N TYR A 118 7.31 -2.03 -7.69
CA TYR A 118 7.45 -1.74 -9.12
C TYR A 118 7.21 -0.26 -9.45
N ALA A 119 6.93 0.58 -8.45
CA ALA A 119 6.69 2.00 -8.64
C ALA A 119 7.99 2.81 -8.54
N LEU A 120 8.39 3.41 -9.65
CA LEU A 120 9.59 4.26 -9.69
C LEU A 120 9.38 5.55 -8.88
N GLY A 121 10.38 5.88 -8.05
CA GLY A 121 10.42 7.13 -7.29
C GLY A 121 10.05 7.02 -5.82
N LEU A 122 9.55 5.87 -5.35
CA LEU A 122 9.34 5.61 -3.92
C LEU A 122 10.65 5.49 -3.13
N GLY A 123 11.73 5.06 -3.79
CA GLY A 123 13.01 4.84 -3.12
C GLY A 123 12.95 3.64 -2.18
N LEU A 124 13.39 3.82 -0.94
CA LEU A 124 13.46 2.78 0.08
C LEU A 124 12.24 2.78 1.03
N GLU A 125 11.16 3.43 0.63
CA GLU A 125 9.96 3.57 1.45
C GLU A 125 9.22 2.24 1.61
N ASP A 126 8.91 1.86 2.85
CA ASP A 126 8.14 0.64 3.15
C ASP A 126 6.62 0.88 3.09
N LEU A 127 6.19 2.15 3.20
CA LEU A 127 4.79 2.60 3.26
C LEU A 127 4.04 2.12 4.52
N GLU A 128 4.74 1.75 5.59
CA GLU A 128 4.17 1.22 6.86
C GLU A 128 4.01 2.31 7.93
N GLY A 129 3.96 3.58 7.51
CA GLY A 129 3.90 4.73 8.41
C GLY A 129 2.63 4.73 9.27
N CYS A 130 1.49 4.39 8.65
CA CYS A 130 0.18 4.40 9.29
C CYS A 130 0.10 3.34 10.39
N GLU A 131 0.57 2.13 10.10
CA GLU A 131 0.63 0.98 11.00
C GLU A 131 1.48 1.30 12.24
N ARG A 132 2.63 1.95 12.04
CA ARG A 132 3.48 2.43 13.14
C ARG A 132 2.77 3.48 14.01
N LEU A 133 1.98 4.38 13.44
CA LEU A 133 1.23 5.37 14.20
C LEU A 133 0.05 4.73 14.94
N PHE A 134 -0.72 3.86 14.29
CA PHE A 134 -1.82 3.12 14.91
C PHE A 134 -1.37 2.30 16.12
N SER A 135 -0.22 1.64 16.00
CA SER A 135 0.39 0.91 17.12
C SER A 135 0.59 1.80 18.35
N LYS A 136 1.03 3.05 18.16
CA LYS A 136 1.23 4.01 19.25
C LYS A 136 -0.09 4.63 19.74
N LEU A 137 -1.06 4.83 18.86
CA LEU A 137 -2.39 5.34 19.21
C LEU A 137 -3.19 4.39 20.10
N ASN A 138 -2.87 3.09 20.11
CA ASN A 138 -3.52 2.13 21.00
C ASN A 138 -3.43 2.53 22.48
N ALA A 139 -2.40 3.27 22.89
CA ALA A 139 -2.27 3.80 24.25
C ALA A 139 -3.40 4.77 24.63
N ASN A 140 -3.98 5.48 23.65
CA ASN A 140 -5.08 6.42 23.85
C ASN A 140 -6.44 5.75 23.73
N ALA A 141 -6.53 4.58 23.08
CA ALA A 141 -7.80 3.93 22.78
C ALA A 141 -8.64 3.66 24.05
N GLY A 142 -8.00 3.40 25.19
CA GLY A 142 -8.69 3.21 26.47
C GLY A 142 -9.28 4.50 27.05
N SER A 143 -8.53 5.61 26.99
CA SER A 143 -8.92 6.88 27.61
C SER A 143 -9.96 7.64 26.79
N VAL A 144 -9.97 7.47 25.46
CA VAL A 144 -10.91 8.18 24.57
C VAL A 144 -12.20 7.39 24.25
N ARG A 145 -12.29 6.14 24.71
CA ARG A 145 -13.39 5.22 24.37
C ARG A 145 -14.77 5.68 24.82
N TYR A 146 -14.83 6.32 25.98
CA TYR A 146 -16.09 6.74 26.62
C TYR A 146 -16.16 8.24 26.84
N THR A 147 -15.28 9.01 26.20
CA THR A 147 -15.30 10.46 26.30
C THR A 147 -16.31 11.04 25.32
N SER A 148 -16.81 12.25 25.58
CA SER A 148 -17.61 12.95 24.58
C SER A 148 -16.80 13.23 23.32
N VAL A 149 -17.49 13.43 22.20
CA VAL A 149 -16.88 13.76 20.89
C VAL A 149 -15.85 14.89 21.02
N PHE A 150 -16.21 15.97 21.73
CA PHE A 150 -15.31 17.10 21.97
C PHE A 150 -14.00 16.70 22.65
N HIS A 151 -14.07 15.97 23.77
CA HIS A 151 -12.87 15.58 24.52
C HIS A 151 -12.04 14.53 23.78
N ARG A 152 -12.70 13.64 23.02
CA ARG A 152 -12.01 12.68 22.15
C ARG A 152 -11.20 13.41 21.09
N LEU A 153 -11.82 14.35 20.37
CA LEU A 153 -11.15 15.16 19.35
C LEU A 153 -10.00 15.95 19.96
N GLN A 154 -10.23 16.62 21.09
CA GLN A 154 -9.18 17.36 21.80
C GLN A 154 -7.99 16.45 22.14
N ALA A 155 -8.24 15.27 22.72
CA ALA A 155 -7.18 14.32 23.09
C ALA A 155 -6.40 13.80 21.88
N LEU A 156 -7.10 13.47 20.78
CA LEU A 156 -6.47 12.99 19.55
C LEU A 156 -5.67 14.10 18.86
N THR A 157 -6.22 15.30 18.71
CA THR A 157 -5.52 16.46 18.13
C THR A 157 -4.24 16.77 18.90
N THR A 158 -4.33 16.90 20.23
CA THR A 158 -3.15 17.15 21.07
C THR A 158 -2.13 16.02 20.96
N TYR A 159 -2.58 14.76 20.85
CA TYR A 159 -1.67 13.65 20.65
C TYR A 159 -0.93 13.74 19.31
N PHE A 160 -1.62 14.03 18.21
CA PHE A 160 -1.00 14.14 16.89
C PHE A 160 -0.04 15.33 16.81
N GLU A 161 -0.41 16.49 17.33
CA GLU A 161 0.48 17.66 17.42
C GLU A 161 1.75 17.35 18.24
N HIS A 162 1.57 16.66 19.38
CA HIS A 162 2.70 16.23 20.21
C HIS A 162 3.57 15.21 19.47
N PHE A 163 2.95 14.23 18.81
CA PHE A 163 3.64 13.20 18.04
C PHE A 163 4.49 13.81 16.94
N ASP A 164 3.92 14.70 16.14
CA ASP A 164 4.64 15.34 15.04
C ASP A 164 5.79 16.21 15.55
N THR A 165 5.58 16.97 16.62
CA THR A 165 6.60 17.84 17.18
C THR A 165 7.74 17.07 17.88
N HIS A 166 7.41 16.05 18.68
CA HIS A 166 8.36 15.42 19.60
C HIS A 166 8.84 14.05 19.15
N LYS A 167 8.17 13.42 18.19
CA LYS A 167 8.57 12.13 17.62
C LYS A 167 8.96 12.29 16.16
N THR A 168 8.08 12.79 15.29
CA THR A 168 8.36 12.85 13.85
C THR A 168 9.48 13.85 13.56
N TYR A 169 9.31 15.11 13.95
CA TYR A 169 10.28 16.16 13.71
C TYR A 169 11.63 15.88 14.40
N ALA A 170 11.60 15.46 15.67
CA ALA A 170 12.81 15.13 16.42
C ALA A 170 13.63 13.99 15.79
N ASN A 171 12.98 13.03 15.13
CA ASN A 171 13.66 11.91 14.45
C ASN A 171 13.90 12.13 12.96
N LEU A 172 13.46 13.26 12.38
CA LEU A 172 13.50 13.50 10.95
C LEU A 172 14.94 13.45 10.39
N SER A 173 15.89 14.09 11.08
CA SER A 173 17.29 14.07 10.68
C SER A 173 17.88 12.65 10.70
N LYS A 174 17.58 11.89 11.76
CA LYS A 174 17.98 10.49 11.88
C LYS A 174 17.38 9.64 10.76
N PHE A 175 16.09 9.80 10.47
CA PHE A 175 15.42 9.12 9.36
C PHE A 175 16.11 9.38 8.02
N LEU A 176 16.40 10.64 7.71
CA LEU A 176 17.09 11.00 6.45
C LEU A 176 18.50 10.43 6.36
N VAL A 177 19.26 10.49 7.46
CA VAL A 177 20.64 9.96 7.52
C VAL A 177 20.64 8.43 7.41
N ASP A 178 19.75 7.75 8.14
CA ASP A 178 19.65 6.28 8.10
C ASP A 178 19.28 5.80 6.69
N ASN A 179 18.31 6.46 6.03
CA ASN A 179 17.95 6.17 4.64
C ASN A 179 19.08 6.41 3.65
N TYR A 180 19.87 7.48 3.85
CA TYR A 180 21.04 7.74 3.02
C TYR A 180 22.09 6.62 3.16
N TRP A 181 22.39 6.19 4.38
CA TRP A 181 23.32 5.09 4.61
C TRP A 181 22.80 3.76 4.07
N GLN A 182 21.50 3.50 4.20
CA GLN A 182 20.86 2.33 3.61
C GLN A 182 21.01 2.34 2.08
N ALA A 183 20.76 3.48 1.43
CA ALA A 183 20.95 3.62 -0.01
C ALA A 183 22.40 3.38 -0.44
N LEU A 184 23.38 3.91 0.31
CA LEU A 184 24.79 3.61 0.07
C LEU A 184 25.11 2.12 0.27
N GLY A 185 24.49 1.48 1.26
CA GLY A 185 24.58 0.03 1.50
C GLY A 185 24.10 -0.78 0.29
N VAL A 186 22.93 -0.43 -0.26
CA VAL A 186 22.39 -1.05 -1.47
C VAL A 186 23.28 -0.80 -2.68
N LEU A 187 23.82 0.42 -2.85
CA LEU A 187 24.73 0.72 -3.96
C LEU A 187 26.03 -0.11 -3.89
N ARG A 188 26.50 -0.45 -2.69
CA ARG A 188 27.66 -1.33 -2.50
C ARG A 188 27.40 -2.77 -2.95
N THR A 189 26.14 -3.22 -3.03
CA THR A 189 25.81 -4.57 -3.53
C THR A 189 25.75 -4.66 -5.06
N LYS A 190 25.89 -3.53 -5.77
CA LYS A 190 25.87 -3.47 -7.24
C LYS A 190 26.83 -4.46 -7.93
N PRO A 191 28.07 -4.70 -7.47
CA PRO A 191 28.94 -5.69 -8.09
C PRO A 191 28.38 -7.12 -8.01
N ALA A 192 27.75 -7.49 -6.88
CA ALA A 192 27.12 -8.80 -6.74
C ALA A 192 25.92 -8.96 -7.69
N LEU A 193 25.13 -7.90 -7.88
CA LEU A 193 24.07 -7.87 -8.88
C LEU A 193 24.63 -8.08 -10.30
N HIS A 194 25.71 -7.39 -10.66
CA HIS A 194 26.34 -7.58 -11.98
C HIS A 194 26.85 -9.01 -12.18
N SER A 195 27.49 -9.61 -11.17
CA SER A 195 27.93 -11.01 -11.25
C SER A 195 26.75 -11.97 -11.45
N ALA A 196 25.64 -11.75 -10.73
CA ALA A 196 24.43 -12.55 -10.87
C ALA A 196 23.78 -12.38 -12.25
N MET A 197 23.73 -11.15 -12.77
CA MET A 197 23.24 -10.85 -14.11
C MET A 197 24.07 -11.55 -15.19
N SER A 198 25.40 -11.47 -15.11
CA SER A 198 26.28 -12.16 -16.05
C SER A 198 26.10 -13.68 -16.01
N ALA A 199 25.95 -14.26 -14.81
CA ALA A 199 25.71 -15.69 -14.65
C ALA A 199 24.35 -16.14 -15.25
N ALA A 200 23.36 -15.24 -15.24
CA ALA A 200 22.03 -15.45 -15.83
C ALA A 200 21.94 -15.04 -17.31
N SER A 201 23.05 -14.62 -17.94
CA SER A 201 23.06 -14.08 -19.31
C SER A 201 22.12 -12.89 -19.51
N ILE A 202 22.03 -12.01 -18.50
CA ILE A 202 21.24 -10.79 -18.53
C ILE A 202 22.18 -9.60 -18.75
N ASP A 203 22.11 -9.00 -19.93
CA ASP A 203 23.02 -7.91 -20.32
C ASP A 203 22.59 -6.53 -19.81
N ASN A 204 21.29 -6.31 -19.57
CA ASN A 204 20.75 -5.02 -19.16
C ASN A 204 19.62 -5.19 -18.11
N VAL A 205 19.63 -4.32 -17.10
CA VAL A 205 18.57 -4.18 -16.09
C VAL A 205 17.21 -3.80 -16.67
N ASP A 206 17.17 -3.23 -17.89
CA ASP A 206 15.94 -2.96 -18.64
C ASP A 206 15.13 -4.24 -18.95
N VAL A 207 15.70 -5.43 -18.75
CA VAL A 207 14.96 -6.70 -18.80
C VAL A 207 13.78 -6.68 -17.82
N VAL A 208 13.93 -6.07 -16.63
CA VAL A 208 12.90 -6.13 -15.58
C VAL A 208 11.60 -5.42 -16.02
N PRO A 209 11.63 -4.16 -16.49
CA PRO A 209 10.48 -3.52 -17.12
C PRO A 209 9.86 -4.34 -18.26
N THR A 210 10.68 -4.94 -19.13
CA THR A 210 10.17 -5.71 -20.26
C THR A 210 9.45 -6.97 -19.80
N SER A 211 10.07 -7.75 -18.91
CA SER A 211 9.50 -8.99 -18.38
C SER A 211 8.20 -8.76 -17.62
N LEU A 212 8.09 -7.67 -16.84
CA LEU A 212 6.84 -7.37 -16.14
C LEU A 212 5.71 -6.90 -17.09
N GLU A 213 6.03 -6.34 -18.26
CA GLU A 213 5.05 -6.03 -19.32
C GLU A 213 4.61 -7.30 -20.06
N GLU A 214 5.56 -8.18 -20.38
CA GLU A 214 5.29 -9.49 -20.96
C GLU A 214 4.42 -10.33 -20.01
N GLU A 215 4.76 -10.37 -18.72
CA GLU A 215 3.98 -11.06 -17.69
C GLU A 215 2.56 -10.48 -17.59
N PHE A 216 2.41 -9.16 -17.60
CA PHE A 216 1.10 -8.51 -17.57
C PHE A 216 0.25 -8.89 -18.79
N LYS A 217 0.83 -8.84 -20.00
CA LYS A 217 0.14 -9.22 -21.25
C LYS A 217 -0.25 -10.70 -21.25
N PHE A 218 0.67 -11.57 -20.84
CA PHE A 218 0.43 -13.00 -20.73
C PHE A 218 -0.73 -13.31 -19.77
N LEU A 219 -0.68 -12.79 -18.54
CA LEU A 219 -1.73 -12.99 -17.54
C LEU A 219 -3.07 -12.40 -17.97
N LYS A 220 -3.07 -11.31 -18.74
CA LYS A 220 -4.30 -10.72 -19.27
C LYS A 220 -4.89 -11.56 -20.42
N SER A 221 -4.04 -12.24 -21.19
CA SER A 221 -4.48 -13.13 -22.28
C SER A 221 -5.02 -14.48 -21.81
N LEU A 222 -4.69 -14.88 -20.57
CA LEU A 222 -5.23 -16.05 -19.88
C LEU A 222 -6.68 -15.79 -19.42
N VAL A 223 -7.59 -15.69 -20.38
CA VAL A 223 -9.04 -15.59 -20.12
C VAL A 223 -9.62 -16.96 -19.74
N VAL A 224 -8.95 -18.05 -20.17
CA VAL A 224 -9.30 -19.44 -19.89
C VAL A 224 -8.01 -20.20 -19.59
N GLU A 225 -8.02 -21.05 -18.56
CA GLU A 225 -6.91 -21.97 -18.28
C GLU A 225 -6.63 -22.84 -19.50
N ALA A 226 -5.36 -23.17 -19.76
CA ALA A 226 -5.03 -24.08 -20.83
C ALA A 226 -5.74 -25.42 -20.59
N GLU A 227 -6.41 -25.94 -21.62
CA GLU A 227 -7.24 -27.15 -21.51
C GLU A 227 -6.43 -28.34 -20.97
N GLU A 228 -5.14 -28.39 -21.31
CA GLU A 228 -4.19 -29.39 -20.81
C GLU A 228 -3.89 -29.23 -19.31
N ASP A 229 -3.70 -27.99 -18.82
CA ASP A 229 -3.45 -27.72 -17.40
C ASP A 229 -4.70 -28.04 -16.56
N SER A 230 -5.88 -27.65 -17.04
CA SER A 230 -7.15 -27.99 -16.39
C SER A 230 -7.38 -29.50 -16.35
N LEU A 231 -7.05 -30.22 -17.43
CA LEU A 231 -7.17 -31.69 -17.48
C LEU A 231 -6.20 -32.35 -16.48
N GLN A 232 -4.96 -31.89 -16.38
CA GLN A 232 -3.97 -32.41 -15.44
C GLN A 232 -4.38 -32.15 -13.99
N MET A 233 -4.86 -30.95 -13.68
CA MET A 233 -5.36 -30.61 -12.35
C MET A 233 -6.60 -31.41 -12.00
N GLU A 234 -7.56 -31.57 -12.92
CA GLU A 234 -8.75 -32.39 -12.68
C GLU A 234 -8.37 -33.87 -12.46
N TYR A 235 -7.46 -34.41 -13.28
CA TYR A 235 -6.94 -35.76 -13.10
C TYR A 235 -6.25 -35.95 -11.74
N TYR A 236 -5.41 -35.00 -11.32
CA TYR A 236 -4.80 -35.01 -10.00
C TYR A 236 -5.84 -34.97 -8.88
N GLN A 237 -6.83 -34.07 -8.97
CA GLN A 237 -7.91 -33.97 -7.99
C GLN A 237 -8.69 -35.29 -7.88
N ARG A 238 -8.96 -35.94 -9.02
CA ARG A 238 -9.63 -37.25 -9.11
C ARG A 238 -8.80 -38.34 -8.45
N LEU A 239 -7.48 -38.36 -8.65
CA LEU A 239 -6.57 -39.29 -7.99
C LEU A 239 -6.57 -39.09 -6.48
N VAL A 240 -6.46 -37.84 -6.00
CA VAL A 240 -6.48 -37.55 -4.56
C VAL A 240 -7.77 -38.07 -3.92
N ASN A 241 -8.93 -37.79 -4.53
CA ASN A 241 -10.24 -38.26 -4.04
C ASN A 241 -10.44 -39.80 -4.13
N LEU A 242 -9.58 -40.50 -4.87
CA LEU A 242 -9.63 -41.96 -5.02
C LEU A 242 -8.82 -42.67 -3.94
N PHE A 243 -7.79 -42.01 -3.42
CA PHE A 243 -6.82 -42.59 -2.47
C PHE A 243 -6.90 -41.99 -1.06
N PHE A 244 -7.64 -40.89 -0.87
CA PHE A 244 -7.90 -40.23 0.40
C PHE A 244 -9.38 -39.88 0.53
#